data_AF-K2BRX8-F1
#
_entry.id   AF-K2BRX8-F1
#
_cell.length_a   1.000
_cell.length_b   1.000
_cell.length_c   1.000
_cell.angle_alpha   90.00
_cell.angle_beta   90.00
_cell.angle_gamma   90.00
#
_symmetry.space_group_name_H-M   'P 1'
#
loop_
_entity.id
_entity.type
_entity.pdbx_description
1 polymer ?
#
loop_
_entity_poly.entity_id
_entity_poly.type
_entity_poly.pdbx_seq_one_letter_code
_entity_poly.pdbx_strand_id
1 'polypeptide(L)' 'MMNNNPFGWGSAKIKFDDFSEAIDVVSSNLGGYNPNTARYYKDTDTKKKLWYYNGTVMPSYPAEVISIMNSMS' A
#
# COMPACT_ATOMS: atom_id res chain seq x y z
N MET A 1 1.70 15.34 6.29
CA MET A 1 0.56 14.56 5.78
C MET A 1 -0.51 14.50 6.85
N MET A 2 -1.80 14.50 6.51
CA MET A 2 -2.87 14.32 7.52
C MET A 2 -2.68 12.96 8.23
N ASN A 3 -2.89 12.94 9.55
CA ASN A 3 -2.91 11.71 10.37
C ASN A 3 -1.63 10.86 10.35
N ASN A 4 -0.49 11.43 9.95
CA ASN A 4 0.76 10.69 9.71
C ASN A 4 0.60 9.50 8.75
N ASN A 5 -0.36 9.59 7.83
CA ASN A 5 -0.74 8.49 6.94
C ASN A 5 -0.42 8.85 5.48
N PRO A 6 0.84 8.66 5.04
CA PRO A 6 1.26 9.07 3.71
C PRO A 6 0.71 8.17 2.59
N PHE A 7 0.22 6.99 2.95
CA PHE A 7 -0.25 6.01 1.98
C PHE A 7 -1.74 6.15 1.67
N GLY A 8 -2.50 6.91 2.46
CA GLY A 8 -3.96 6.96 2.35
C GLY A 8 -4.65 5.71 2.89
N TRP A 9 -3.97 4.94 3.74
CA TRP A 9 -4.47 3.69 4.30
C TRP A 9 -5.77 3.91 5.10
N GLY A 10 -6.78 3.06 4.92
CA GLY A 10 -8.09 3.25 5.54
C GLY A 10 -8.77 4.56 5.13
N SER A 11 -8.65 4.95 3.85
CA SER A 11 -9.13 6.24 3.32
C SER A 11 -8.55 7.46 4.06
N ALA A 12 -7.27 7.37 4.46
CA ALA A 12 -6.56 8.36 5.27
C ALA A 12 -7.18 8.65 6.66
N LYS A 13 -8.18 7.87 7.11
CA LYS A 13 -8.85 8.05 8.40
C LYS A 13 -8.07 7.46 9.58
N ILE A 14 -7.20 6.50 9.31
CA ILE A 14 -6.33 5.90 10.33
C ILE A 14 -5.25 6.91 10.68
N LYS A 15 -5.15 7.21 11.98
CA LYS A 15 -4.09 8.04 12.56
C LYS A 15 -2.98 7.15 13.08
N PHE A 16 -1.77 7.43 12.61
CA PHE A 16 -0.53 6.86 13.11
C PHE A 16 0.18 7.84 14.03
N ASP A 17 1.00 7.34 14.93
CA ASP A 17 1.85 8.10 15.83
C ASP A 17 2.92 8.86 15.06
N ASP A 18 3.54 8.21 14.06
CA ASP A 18 4.50 8.80 13.14
C ASP A 18 4.53 8.06 11.78
N PHE A 19 5.45 8.48 10.90
CA PHE A 19 5.60 7.83 9.59
C PHE A 19 6.23 6.44 9.66
N SER A 20 7.03 6.14 10.69
CA SER A 20 7.62 4.82 10.87
C SER A 20 6.55 3.80 11.22
N GLU A 21 5.63 4.12 12.13
CA GLU A 21 4.48 3.27 12.43
C GLU A 21 3.61 3.06 11.19
N ALA A 22 3.36 4.13 10.42
CA ALA A 22 2.61 4.02 9.16
C ALA A 22 3.28 3.06 8.16
N ILE A 23 4.62 3.13 8.03
CA ILE A 23 5.40 2.23 7.17
C ILE A 23 5.28 0.79 7.67
N ASP A 24 5.49 0.53 8.95
CA ASP A 24 5.47 -0.81 9.54
C ASP A 24 4.08 -1.46 9.40
N VAL A 25 3.03 -0.73 9.74
CA VAL A 25 1.66 -1.23 9.63
C VAL A 25 1.28 -1.49 8.19
N VAL A 26 1.48 -0.53 7.29
CA VAL A 26 1.04 -0.67 5.89
C VAL A 26 1.85 -1.74 5.17
N SER A 27 3.17 -1.80 5.39
CA SER A 27 4.03 -2.83 4.80
C SER A 27 3.69 -4.24 5.32
N SER A 28 3.41 -4.41 6.61
CA SER A 28 3.00 -5.69 7.19
C SER A 28 1.69 -6.20 6.59
N ASN A 29 0.73 -5.32 6.35
CA ASN A 29 -0.53 -5.67 5.69
C ASN A 29 -0.33 -6.01 4.21
N LEU A 30 0.23 -5.09 3.41
CA LEU A 30 0.40 -5.28 1.96
C LEU A 30 1.41 -6.39 1.62
N GLY A 31 2.37 -6.65 2.50
CA GLY A 31 3.31 -7.77 2.42
C GLY A 31 2.71 -9.12 2.80
N GLY A 32 1.51 -9.14 3.40
CA GLY A 32 0.85 -10.37 3.82
C GLY A 32 1.42 -10.99 5.10
N TYR A 33 2.13 -10.20 5.91
CA TYR A 33 2.71 -10.61 7.19
C TYR A 33 1.72 -10.46 8.36
N ASN A 34 0.67 -9.66 8.20
CA ASN A 34 -0.43 -9.59 9.16
C ASN A 34 -1.44 -10.74 8.91
N PRO A 35 -1.64 -11.70 9.83
CA PRO A 35 -2.56 -12.82 9.65
C PRO A 35 -4.01 -12.40 9.34
N ASN A 36 -4.44 -11.24 9.84
CA ASN A 36 -5.81 -10.74 9.65
C ASN A 36 -6.08 -10.29 8.20
N THR A 37 -5.04 -9.90 7.47
CA THR A 37 -5.15 -9.39 6.09
C THR A 37 -4.39 -10.25 5.08
N ALA A 38 -3.60 -11.24 5.53
CA ALA A 38 -2.78 -12.11 4.70
C ALA A 38 -3.55 -12.75 3.54
N ARG A 39 -4.81 -13.18 3.77
CA ARG A 39 -5.69 -13.77 2.74
C ARG A 39 -5.90 -12.89 1.50
N TYR A 40 -5.67 -11.58 1.61
CA TYR A 40 -5.82 -10.63 0.50
C TYR A 40 -4.50 -10.34 -0.21
N TYR A 41 -3.34 -10.57 0.44
CA TYR A 41 -2.07 -10.02 0.00
C TYR A 41 -0.93 -11.03 -0.13
N LYS A 42 -0.88 -12.09 0.67
CA LYS A 42 0.30 -12.96 0.80
C LYS A 42 0.77 -13.57 -0.52
N ASP A 43 -0.16 -14.16 -1.28
CA ASP A 43 0.15 -14.86 -2.54
C ASP A 43 -0.35 -14.07 -3.78
N THR A 44 -0.51 -12.76 -3.62
CA THR A 44 -1.01 -11.88 -4.69
C THR A 44 0.12 -11.19 -5.41
N ASP A 45 0.08 -11.20 -6.74
CA ASP A 45 1.01 -10.46 -7.58
C ASP A 45 0.99 -8.94 -7.29
N THR A 46 2.17 -8.31 -7.32
CA THR A 46 2.35 -6.88 -7.02
C THR A 46 1.46 -5.99 -7.90
N LYS A 47 1.37 -6.26 -9.21
CA LYS A 47 0.54 -5.47 -10.12
C LYS A 47 -0.95 -5.59 -9.76
N LYS A 48 -1.39 -6.78 -9.36
CA LYS A 48 -2.77 -6.99 -8.88
C LYS A 48 -3.05 -6.24 -7.58
N LYS A 49 -2.11 -6.19 -6.63
CA LYS A 49 -2.24 -5.37 -5.41
C LYS A 49 -2.42 -3.90 -5.75
N LEU A 50 -1.56 -3.36 -6.61
CA LEU A 50 -1.63 -1.95 -7.05
C LEU A 50 -2.94 -1.64 -7.78
N TRP A 51 -3.42 -2.58 -8.61
CA TRP A 51 -4.70 -2.43 -9.31
C TRP A 51 -5.87 -2.23 -8.34
N TYR A 52 -5.98 -3.06 -7.30
CA TYR A 52 -7.06 -2.90 -6.32
C TYR A 52 -6.83 -1.75 -5.34
N TYR A 53 -5.58 -1.34 -5.12
CA TYR A 53 -5.28 -0.23 -4.23
C TYR A 53 -5.82 1.10 -4.78
N ASN A 54 -5.56 1.38 -6.06
CA ASN A 54 -6.05 2.61 -6.71
C ASN A 54 -6.23 2.50 -8.24
N GLY A 55 -5.82 1.39 -8.87
CA GLY A 55 -6.00 1.18 -10.32
C GLY A 55 -7.46 1.16 -10.80
N THR A 56 -8.40 0.76 -9.93
CA THR A 56 -9.84 0.81 -10.23
C THR A 56 -10.40 2.23 -10.32
N VAL A 57 -9.73 3.21 -9.70
CA VAL A 57 -10.08 4.63 -9.75
C VAL A 57 -9.22 5.37 -10.77
N MET A 58 -7.92 5.06 -10.80
CA MET A 58 -6.92 5.66 -11.67
C MET A 58 -6.17 4.55 -12.43
N PRO A 59 -6.57 4.22 -13.66
CA PRO A 59 -6.01 3.07 -14.40
C PRO A 59 -4.50 3.10 -14.62
N SER A 60 -3.87 4.28 -14.65
CA SER A 60 -2.42 4.44 -14.80
C SER A 60 -1.63 4.12 -13.53
N TYR A 61 -2.28 4.11 -12.36
CA TYR A 61 -1.63 4.02 -11.06
C TYR A 61 -0.65 2.82 -10.93
N PRO A 62 -0.99 1.58 -11.33
CA PRO A 62 -0.02 0.48 -11.24
C PRO A 62 1.22 0.70 -12.10
N ALA A 63 1.07 1.30 -13.29
CA ALA A 63 2.19 1.54 -14.18
C ALA A 63 3.12 2.64 -13.64
N GLU A 64 2.56 3.70 -13.07
CA GLU A 64 3.33 4.78 -12.45
C GLU A 64 4.15 4.28 -11.25
N VAL A 65 3.54 3.50 -10.36
CA VAL A 65 4.25 2.95 -9.19
C VAL A 65 5.35 1.99 -9.62
N ILE A 66 5.09 1.09 -10.58
CA ILE A 66 6.11 0.16 -11.10
C ILE A 66 7.28 0.93 -11.75
N SER A 67 6.99 2.03 -12.47
CA SER A 67 8.03 2.88 -13.05
C SER A 67 8.97 3.47 -11.98
N ILE A 68 8.40 3.98 -10.89
CA ILE A 68 9.18 4.49 -9.75
C ILE A 68 10.02 3.38 -9.13
N MET A 69 9.45 2.20 -8.87
CA MET A 69 10.19 1.05 -8.33
C MET A 69 11.39 0.68 -9.22
N ASN A 70 11.20 0.65 -10.53
CA ASN A 70 12.27 0.33 -11.48
C ASN A 70 13.36 1.41 -11.53
N SER A 71 13.04 2.68 -11.27
CA SER A 71 14.05 3.76 -11.21
C SER A 71 14.93 3.73 -9.95
N MET A 72 14.56 2.92 -8.96
CA MET A 72 15.29 2.73 -7.71
C MET A 72 16.18 1.47 -7.71
N SER A 73 16.15 0.72 -8.81
CA SER A 73 16.96 -0.49 -9.04
C SER A 73 18.26 -0.14 -9.74
#